data_AF-A0A1H9GT90-F1
#
_entry.id   AF-A0A1H9GT90-F1
#
_cell.length_a   1.000
_cell.length_b   1.000
_cell.length_c   1.000
_cell.angle_alpha   90.00
_cell.angle_beta   90.00
_cell.angle_gamma   90.00
#
_symmetry.space_group_name_H-M   'P 1'
#
loop_
_entity.id
_entity.type
_entity.pdbx_description
1 polymer ?
#
loop_
_entity_poly.entity_id
_entity_poly.type
_entity_poly.pdbx_seq_one_letter_code
_entity_poly.pdbx_strand_id
1 'polypeptide(L)'
;MPTAFGVLRAVGNGAFASIGTTSSASFTDSGLTASTTYRYQVRAKDAAGNVSQNSGTASVTTSAGGGGTGACKVGYSAQNWGGGNGFTATITITNTGTSTVNGWTLAFDYANGQRVTPPGWGATVAQSGSTVTATNLSWNGTLAPNASANIGFNATQQGTNPAPQAFTLNGSACTIG
;
A
#
# COMPACT_ATOMS: atom_id res chain seq x y z
N MET A 1 25.18 2.28 27.25
CA MET A 1 23.87 2.33 26.56
C MET A 1 24.09 2.14 25.07
N PRO A 2 23.21 1.45 24.35
CA PRO A 2 23.35 1.30 22.90
C PRO A 2 23.29 2.67 22.22
N THR A 3 24.21 2.89 21.27
CA THR A 3 24.31 4.12 20.48
C THR A 3 23.92 3.90 19.03
N ALA A 4 23.86 2.64 18.58
CA ALA A 4 23.37 2.25 17.26
C ALA A 4 22.81 0.83 17.26
N PHE A 5 22.02 0.52 16.25
CA PHE A 5 21.49 -0.79 15.95
C PHE A 5 21.94 -1.21 14.55
N GLY A 6 22.62 -2.35 14.45
CA GLY A 6 22.93 -2.99 13.18
C GLY A 6 21.75 -3.84 12.72
N VAL A 7 21.32 -3.65 11.48
CA VAL A 7 20.24 -4.42 10.86
C VAL A 7 20.84 -5.44 9.92
N LEU A 8 20.48 -6.70 10.10
CA LEU A 8 20.87 -7.80 9.25
C LEU A 8 19.66 -8.33 8.48
N ARG A 9 19.87 -8.74 7.24
CA ARG A 9 18.85 -9.32 6.36
C ARG A 9 19.35 -10.59 5.71
N ALA A 10 18.48 -11.58 5.58
CA ALA A 10 18.66 -12.75 4.74
C ALA A 10 17.51 -12.89 3.73
N VAL A 11 17.82 -13.40 2.53
CA VAL A 11 16.81 -13.70 1.50
C VAL A 11 16.42 -15.17 1.62
N GLY A 12 15.13 -15.46 1.72
CA GLY A 12 14.61 -16.81 1.97
C GLY A 12 15.34 -17.47 3.13
N ASN A 13 15.87 -18.67 2.92
CA ASN A 13 16.65 -19.42 3.92
C ASN A 13 18.17 -19.14 3.84
N GLY A 14 18.59 -18.09 3.14
CA GLY A 14 20.00 -17.72 2.96
C GLY A 14 20.69 -17.20 4.23
N ALA A 15 21.96 -16.80 4.07
CA ALA A 15 22.74 -16.21 5.15
C ALA A 15 22.32 -14.76 5.45
N PHE A 16 22.45 -14.36 6.71
CA PHE A 16 22.26 -12.97 7.12
C PHE A 16 23.47 -12.12 6.73
N ALA A 17 23.22 -10.99 6.08
CA ALA A 17 24.20 -9.96 5.80
C ALA A 17 23.78 -8.66 6.48
N SER A 18 24.75 -7.87 6.96
CA SER A 18 24.49 -6.53 7.50
C SER A 18 24.08 -5.61 6.35
N ILE A 19 22.91 -4.97 6.47
CA ILE A 19 22.37 -4.05 5.44
C ILE A 19 22.47 -2.57 5.85
N GLY A 20 22.75 -2.30 7.11
CA GLY A 20 22.97 -0.93 7.58
C GLY A 20 22.98 -0.83 9.09
N THR A 21 23.14 0.41 9.56
CA THR A 21 23.03 0.78 10.97
C THR A 21 22.10 1.98 11.13
N THR A 22 21.34 2.01 12.22
CA THR A 22 20.46 3.13 12.59
C THR A 22 20.70 3.53 14.03
N SER A 23 20.56 4.82 14.36
CA SER A 23 20.58 5.31 15.74
C SER A 23 19.18 5.30 16.39
N SER A 24 18.13 5.13 15.58
CA SER A 24 16.73 5.05 16.01
C SER A 24 16.25 3.59 16.05
N ALA A 25 15.16 3.32 16.76
CA ALA A 25 14.51 2.00 16.76
C ALA A 25 13.75 1.69 15.45
N SER A 26 14.14 2.31 14.33
CA SER A 26 13.52 2.20 13.02
C SER A 26 14.58 2.21 11.91
N PHE A 27 14.34 1.42 10.86
CA PHE A 27 15.19 1.30 9.69
C PHE A 27 14.33 1.07 8.44
N THR A 28 14.64 1.77 7.35
CA THR A 28 13.96 1.61 6.06
C THR A 28 14.84 0.78 5.13
N ASP A 29 14.38 -0.42 4.79
CA ASP A 29 15.02 -1.28 3.78
C ASP A 29 14.26 -1.15 2.45
N SER A 30 14.98 -0.86 1.37
CA SER A 30 14.40 -0.55 0.05
C SER A 30 15.06 -1.38 -1.06
N GLY A 31 14.46 -1.37 -2.26
CA GLY A 31 14.96 -2.15 -3.40
C GLY A 31 14.76 -3.66 -3.27
N LEU A 32 13.73 -4.08 -2.52
CA LEU A 32 13.42 -5.50 -2.31
C LEU A 32 12.73 -6.10 -3.53
N THR A 33 13.05 -7.37 -3.80
CA THR A 33 12.38 -8.16 -4.84
C THR A 33 10.97 -8.51 -4.39
N ALA A 34 10.00 -8.46 -5.31
CA ALA A 34 8.61 -8.87 -5.07
C ALA A 34 8.50 -10.38 -4.77
N SER A 35 7.41 -10.79 -4.12
CA SER A 35 7.13 -12.20 -3.78
C SER A 35 8.30 -12.93 -3.10
N THR A 36 9.13 -12.19 -2.35
CA THR A 36 10.38 -12.71 -1.79
C THR A 36 10.33 -12.61 -0.27
N THR A 37 10.56 -13.74 0.39
CA THR A 37 10.69 -13.77 1.85
C THR A 37 12.03 -13.19 2.26
N TYR A 38 12.01 -12.21 3.16
CA TYR A 38 13.16 -11.67 3.84
C TYR A 38 13.06 -11.95 5.33
N ARG A 39 14.20 -12.30 5.92
CA ARG A 39 14.35 -12.46 7.37
C ARG A 39 15.25 -11.36 7.91
N TYR A 40 14.89 -10.80 9.06
CA TYR A 40 15.61 -9.71 9.70
C TYR A 40 16.03 -10.06 11.11
N GLN A 41 17.22 -9.59 11.48
CA GLN A 41 17.74 -9.60 12.84
C GLN A 41 18.34 -8.23 13.15
N VAL A 42 18.31 -7.85 14.42
CA VAL A 42 18.89 -6.60 14.91
C VAL A 42 19.88 -6.89 16.02
N ARG A 43 20.98 -6.15 16.06
CA ARG A 43 21.96 -6.17 17.15
C ARG A 43 22.29 -4.77 17.60
N ALA A 44 22.45 -4.56 18.90
CA ALA A 44 22.85 -3.29 19.48
C ALA A 44 24.37 -3.11 19.42
N LYS A 45 24.83 -1.87 19.23
CA LYS A 45 26.23 -1.45 19.33
C LYS A 45 26.35 -0.25 20.25
N ASP A 46 27.37 -0.22 21.12
CA ASP A 46 27.67 0.93 21.98
C ASP A 46 28.79 1.84 21.41
N ALA A 47 29.07 2.95 22.09
CA ALA A 47 30.08 3.92 21.69
C ALA A 47 31.51 3.36 21.69
N ALA A 48 31.77 2.35 22.53
CA ALA A 48 33.07 1.67 22.62
C ALA A 48 33.24 0.60 21.52
N GLY A 49 32.19 0.31 20.76
CA GLY A 49 32.19 -0.64 19.66
C GLY A 49 31.73 -2.04 20.01
N ASN A 50 31.30 -2.30 21.25
CA ASN A 50 30.81 -3.60 21.68
C ASN A 50 29.47 -3.91 21.02
N VAL A 51 29.25 -5.17 20.64
CA VAL A 51 28.04 -5.61 19.92
C VAL A 51 27.29 -6.67 20.74
N SER A 52 25.97 -6.55 20.82
CA SER A 52 25.12 -7.53 21.51
C SER A 52 24.95 -8.83 20.72
N GLN A 53 24.32 -9.84 21.33
CA GLN A 53 23.71 -10.94 20.59
C GLN A 53 22.63 -10.41 19.63
N ASN A 54 22.38 -11.17 18.55
CA ASN A 54 21.32 -10.87 17.60
C ASN A 54 19.94 -11.09 18.26
N SER A 55 18.95 -10.30 17.85
CA SER A 55 17.56 -10.50 18.22
C SER A 55 16.99 -11.82 17.70
N GLY A 56 15.77 -12.14 18.11
CA GLY A 56 14.94 -13.10 17.40
C GLY A 56 14.78 -12.74 15.91
N THR A 57 14.49 -13.74 15.09
CA THR A 57 14.32 -13.54 13.64
C THR A 57 12.90 -13.11 13.32
N ALA A 58 12.74 -11.94 12.72
CA ALA A 58 11.49 -11.52 12.10
C ALA A 58 11.46 -11.98 10.64
N SER A 59 10.32 -12.49 10.15
CA SER A 59 10.17 -12.95 8.76
C SER A 59 9.02 -12.21 8.10
N VAL A 60 9.26 -11.70 6.89
CA VAL A 60 8.26 -10.97 6.09
C VAL A 60 8.41 -11.34 4.63
N THR A 61 7.31 -11.54 3.92
CA THR A 61 7.31 -11.77 2.47
C THR A 61 6.81 -10.51 1.78
N THR A 62 7.61 -9.98 0.86
CA THR A 62 7.19 -8.84 0.04
C THR A 62 6.01 -9.25 -0.85
N SER A 63 5.07 -8.32 -1.05
CA SER A 63 3.95 -8.53 -1.95
C SER A 63 4.41 -8.83 -3.39
N ALA A 64 3.53 -9.44 -4.18
CA ALA A 64 3.79 -9.79 -5.58
C ALA A 64 3.96 -8.57 -6.52
N GLY A 65 3.59 -7.37 -6.07
CA GLY A 65 3.98 -6.11 -6.69
C GLY A 65 5.17 -5.49 -5.95
N GLY A 66 6.23 -5.12 -6.68
CA GLY A 66 7.48 -4.56 -6.14
C GLY A 66 7.25 -3.55 -5.00
N GLY A 67 7.68 -3.94 -3.81
CA GLY A 67 7.42 -3.23 -2.56
C GLY A 67 8.41 -2.10 -2.32
N GLY A 68 7.93 -0.87 -2.48
CA GLY A 68 8.16 0.16 -1.47
C GLY A 68 6.82 0.42 -0.79
N THR A 69 6.81 0.59 0.53
CA THR A 69 5.69 1.20 1.26
C THR A 69 5.15 2.40 0.47
N GLY A 70 3.90 2.35 0.00
CA GLY A 70 3.30 3.51 -0.67
C GLY A 70 3.65 3.71 -2.15
N ALA A 71 4.08 2.70 -2.91
CA ALA A 71 4.34 2.82 -4.36
C ALA A 71 3.08 3.12 -5.22
N CYS A 72 2.01 3.56 -4.59
CA CYS A 72 0.86 4.19 -5.22
C CYS A 72 0.40 5.41 -4.42
N LYS A 73 -0.11 6.42 -5.12
CA LYS A 73 -0.83 7.55 -4.56
C LYS A 73 -2.27 7.51 -5.06
N VAL A 74 -3.22 7.73 -4.17
CA VAL A 74 -4.65 7.73 -4.48
C VAL A 74 -5.24 9.10 -4.17
N GLY A 75 -5.78 9.75 -5.20
CA GLY A 75 -6.67 10.89 -5.04
C GLY A 75 -8.11 10.40 -5.02
N TYR A 76 -8.88 10.81 -4.02
CA TYR A 76 -10.31 10.50 -3.90
C TYR A 76 -11.11 11.80 -3.81
N SER A 77 -12.19 11.90 -4.58
CA SER A 77 -13.17 12.97 -4.47
C SER A 77 -14.57 12.39 -4.50
N ALA A 78 -15.47 12.93 -3.68
CA ALA A 78 -16.89 12.60 -3.69
C ALA A 78 -17.72 13.87 -3.88
N GLN A 79 -18.60 13.85 -4.88
CA GLN A 79 -19.55 14.92 -5.14
C GLN A 79 -20.96 14.45 -4.78
N ASN A 80 -21.51 15.01 -3.71
CA ASN A 80 -22.87 14.69 -3.27
C ASN A 80 -23.89 15.36 -4.20
N TRP A 81 -24.93 14.62 -4.58
CA TRP A 81 -26.03 15.16 -5.36
C TRP A 81 -26.97 15.91 -4.41
N GLY A 82 -27.26 17.19 -4.70
CA GLY A 82 -28.19 17.96 -3.89
C GLY A 82 -29.58 17.31 -3.86
N GLY A 83 -30.19 17.23 -2.67
CA GLY A 83 -31.57 16.77 -2.49
C GLY A 83 -31.76 15.24 -2.40
N GLY A 84 -30.69 14.46 -2.35
CA GLY A 84 -30.76 13.01 -2.19
C GLY A 84 -29.63 12.44 -1.35
N ASN A 85 -29.59 11.12 -1.27
CA ASN A 85 -28.53 10.38 -0.60
C ASN A 85 -27.46 9.86 -1.57
N GLY A 86 -27.49 10.29 -2.83
CA GLY A 86 -26.55 9.87 -3.87
C GLY A 86 -25.31 10.75 -3.94
N PHE A 87 -24.20 10.16 -4.38
CA PHE A 87 -22.97 10.87 -4.70
C PHE A 87 -22.20 10.17 -5.83
N THR A 88 -21.35 10.93 -6.51
CA THR A 88 -20.39 10.40 -7.48
C THR A 88 -19.00 10.42 -6.87
N ALA A 89 -18.31 9.28 -6.84
CA ALA A 89 -16.93 9.17 -6.45
C ALA A 89 -16.02 9.12 -7.69
N THR A 90 -14.94 9.88 -7.65
CA THR A 90 -13.86 9.84 -8.65
C THR A 90 -12.57 9.49 -7.92
N ILE A 91 -11.83 8.54 -8.48
CA ILE A 91 -10.55 8.07 -7.92
C ILE A 91 -9.46 8.14 -9.00
N THR A 92 -8.34 8.74 -8.65
CA THR A 92 -7.11 8.74 -9.46
C THR A 92 -6.08 7.87 -8.76
N ILE A 93 -5.61 6.83 -9.43
CA ILE A 93 -4.59 5.91 -8.96
C ILE A 93 -3.31 6.26 -9.70
N THR A 94 -2.25 6.66 -9.01
CA THR A 94 -0.94 6.96 -9.59
C THR A 94 0.09 5.96 -9.11
N ASN A 95 0.82 5.33 -10.02
CA ASN A 95 1.99 4.53 -9.67
C ASN A 95 3.16 5.46 -9.32
N THR A 96 3.55 5.51 -8.05
CA THR A 96 4.68 6.30 -7.56
C THR A 96 5.94 5.46 -7.36
N GLY A 97 5.86 4.16 -7.67
CA GLY A 97 7.00 3.26 -7.67
C GLY A 97 7.88 3.42 -8.91
N THR A 98 8.95 2.64 -8.94
CA THR A 98 9.93 2.61 -10.04
C THR A 98 9.68 1.48 -11.05
N SER A 99 8.68 0.63 -10.81
CA SER A 99 8.34 -0.52 -11.66
C SER A 99 6.93 -0.40 -12.22
N THR A 100 6.74 -0.88 -13.45
CA THR A 100 5.41 -0.94 -14.09
C THR A 100 4.50 -1.92 -13.37
N VAL A 101 3.26 -1.52 -13.11
CA VAL A 101 2.18 -2.39 -12.63
C VAL A 101 1.43 -2.94 -13.85
N ASN A 102 1.30 -4.27 -13.94
CA ASN A 102 0.58 -4.96 -15.01
C ASN A 102 -0.64 -5.67 -14.40
N GLY A 103 -1.81 -5.06 -14.55
CA GLY A 103 -3.02 -5.44 -13.84
C GLY A 103 -3.05 -4.82 -12.45
N TRP A 104 -4.17 -4.19 -12.10
CA TRP A 104 -4.34 -3.58 -10.79
C TRP A 104 -5.75 -3.78 -10.24
N THR A 105 -5.80 -4.01 -8.93
CA THR A 105 -6.99 -4.02 -8.12
C THR A 105 -6.79 -3.04 -6.98
N LEU A 106 -7.61 -1.99 -6.95
CA LEU A 106 -7.71 -1.06 -5.84
C LEU A 106 -8.72 -1.61 -4.82
N ALA A 107 -8.39 -1.55 -3.53
CA ALA A 107 -9.33 -1.87 -2.46
C ALA A 107 -9.32 -0.81 -1.35
N PHE A 108 -10.49 -0.51 -0.80
CA PHE A 108 -10.71 0.39 0.33
C PHE A 108 -12.01 0.06 1.05
N ASP A 109 -12.21 0.61 2.25
CA ASP A 109 -13.43 0.43 3.02
C ASP A 109 -14.20 1.75 3.17
N TYR A 110 -15.52 1.64 3.08
CA TYR A 110 -16.42 2.71 3.50
C TYR A 110 -16.78 2.56 4.98
N ALA A 111 -16.57 3.63 5.74
CA ALA A 111 -16.70 3.62 7.19
C ALA A 111 -18.15 3.83 7.70
N ASN A 112 -19.04 4.42 6.88
CA ASN A 112 -20.37 4.82 7.33
C ASN A 112 -21.49 4.32 6.40
N GLY A 113 -21.44 3.04 6.08
CA GLY A 113 -22.54 2.37 5.38
C GLY A 113 -22.77 2.84 3.95
N GLN A 114 -21.83 3.56 3.33
CA GLN A 114 -21.95 3.93 1.92
C GLN A 114 -22.08 2.68 1.04
N ARG A 115 -22.88 2.77 -0.03
CA ARG A 115 -23.17 1.67 -0.94
C ARG A 115 -22.91 2.06 -2.38
N VAL A 116 -22.03 1.34 -3.05
CA VAL A 116 -21.79 1.48 -4.49
C VAL A 116 -23.05 1.09 -5.24
N THR A 117 -23.41 1.89 -6.24
CA THR A 117 -24.48 1.60 -7.21
C THR A 117 -23.82 1.25 -8.54
N PRO A 118 -23.70 -0.03 -8.89
CA PRO A 118 -23.12 -0.44 -10.15
C PRO A 118 -23.93 0.06 -11.36
N PRO A 119 -23.32 0.21 -12.55
CA PRO A 119 -21.89 -0.01 -12.82
C PRO A 119 -21.03 1.21 -12.44
N GLY A 120 -19.73 0.97 -12.25
CA GLY A 120 -18.72 2.02 -12.32
C GLY A 120 -18.21 2.23 -13.75
N TRP A 121 -17.29 3.19 -13.92
CA TRP A 121 -16.55 3.43 -15.16
C TRP A 121 -15.05 3.49 -14.89
N GLY A 122 -14.25 3.17 -15.91
CA GLY A 122 -12.79 3.04 -15.79
C GLY A 122 -12.32 1.80 -15.02
N ALA A 123 -13.21 1.09 -14.34
CA ALA A 123 -12.95 -0.15 -13.63
C ALA A 123 -14.22 -0.98 -13.49
N THR A 124 -14.06 -2.28 -13.27
CA THR A 124 -15.11 -3.13 -12.70
C THR A 124 -15.12 -2.91 -11.19
N VAL A 125 -16.14 -2.21 -10.68
CA VAL A 125 -16.30 -1.90 -9.25
C VAL A 125 -17.31 -2.83 -8.61
N ALA A 126 -16.94 -3.43 -7.48
CA ALA A 126 -17.79 -4.29 -6.67
C ALA A 126 -17.64 -3.96 -5.19
N GLN A 127 -18.68 -4.23 -4.40
CA GLN A 127 -18.66 -4.03 -2.95
C GLN A 127 -19.20 -5.27 -2.23
N SER A 128 -18.52 -5.66 -1.15
CA SER A 128 -18.96 -6.71 -0.22
C SER A 128 -18.83 -6.17 1.20
N GLY A 129 -19.96 -6.08 1.93
CA GLY A 129 -19.98 -5.39 3.21
C GLY A 129 -19.54 -3.92 3.08
N SER A 130 -18.51 -3.51 3.84
CA SER A 130 -17.88 -2.19 3.73
C SER A 130 -16.84 -2.10 2.61
N THR A 131 -16.29 -3.23 2.18
CA THR A 131 -15.11 -3.28 1.32
C THR A 131 -15.50 -3.10 -0.14
N VAL A 132 -14.91 -2.09 -0.78
CA VAL A 132 -15.02 -1.81 -2.20
C VAL A 132 -13.75 -2.28 -2.90
N THR A 133 -13.92 -2.96 -4.02
CA THR A 133 -12.85 -3.37 -4.92
C THR A 133 -13.10 -2.80 -6.32
N ALA A 134 -12.06 -2.25 -6.93
CA ALA A 134 -12.10 -1.75 -8.30
C ALA A 134 -10.96 -2.41 -9.08
N THR A 135 -11.30 -3.20 -10.11
CA THR A 135 -10.34 -3.92 -10.94
C THR A 135 -10.23 -3.25 -12.31
N ASN A 136 -9.02 -3.16 -12.83
CA ASN A 136 -8.74 -2.58 -14.14
C ASN A 136 -9.55 -3.24 -15.27
N LEU A 137 -9.78 -2.48 -16.33
CA LEU A 137 -10.27 -2.98 -17.60
C LEU A 137 -9.09 -3.38 -18.49
N SER A 138 -9.36 -4.08 -19.59
CA SER A 138 -8.31 -4.58 -20.50
C SER A 138 -7.41 -3.47 -21.06
N TRP A 139 -7.93 -2.26 -21.23
CA TRP A 139 -7.23 -1.14 -21.85
C TRP A 139 -6.45 -0.25 -20.87
N ASN A 140 -6.64 -0.36 -19.55
CA ASN A 140 -5.93 0.45 -18.55
C ASN A 140 -5.22 -0.36 -17.46
N GLY A 141 -4.99 -1.65 -17.68
CA GLY A 141 -4.29 -2.48 -16.71
C GLY A 141 -2.82 -2.13 -16.50
N THR A 142 -2.18 -1.45 -17.45
CA THR A 142 -0.76 -1.10 -17.37
C THR A 142 -0.57 0.29 -16.77
N LEU A 143 0.12 0.39 -15.64
CA LEU A 143 0.55 1.65 -15.03
C LEU A 143 2.07 1.68 -14.93
N ALA A 144 2.73 2.32 -15.90
CA ALA A 144 4.16 2.63 -15.81
C ALA A 144 4.47 3.56 -14.61
N PRO A 145 5.73 3.68 -14.18
CA PRO A 145 6.13 4.68 -13.19
C PRO A 145 5.59 6.08 -13.55
N ASN A 146 4.98 6.76 -12.59
CA ASN A 146 4.29 8.05 -12.72
C ASN A 146 3.03 8.07 -13.61
N ALA A 147 2.59 6.93 -14.15
CA ALA A 147 1.32 6.85 -14.87
C ALA A 147 0.14 6.76 -13.91
N SER A 148 -1.04 7.17 -14.41
CA SER A 148 -2.29 7.16 -13.65
C SER A 148 -3.43 6.45 -14.38
N ALA A 149 -4.34 5.87 -13.59
CA ALA A 149 -5.66 5.44 -14.02
C ALA A 149 -6.74 6.23 -13.27
N ASN A 150 -7.78 6.63 -13.99
CA ASN A 150 -8.90 7.37 -13.45
C ASN A 150 -10.14 6.49 -13.52
N ILE A 151 -10.84 6.35 -12.40
CA ILE A 151 -12.06 5.56 -12.28
C ILE A 151 -13.13 6.36 -11.57
N GLY A 152 -14.38 5.91 -11.68
CA GLY A 152 -15.45 6.47 -10.88
C GLY A 152 -16.64 5.54 -10.78
N PHE A 153 -17.54 5.88 -9.87
CA PHE A 153 -18.79 5.16 -9.65
C PHE A 153 -19.79 6.08 -8.94
N ASN A 154 -21.07 5.73 -9.04
CA ASN A 154 -22.11 6.32 -8.22
C ASN A 154 -22.31 5.48 -6.96
N ALA A 155 -22.69 6.12 -5.86
CA ALA A 155 -22.94 5.46 -4.59
C ALA A 155 -23.99 6.22 -3.77
N THR A 156 -24.50 5.59 -2.72
CA THR A 156 -25.40 6.20 -1.74
C THR A 156 -24.74 6.30 -0.37
N GLN A 157 -25.15 7.28 0.43
CA GLN A 157 -24.67 7.55 1.79
C GLN A 157 -25.85 7.67 2.78
N GLN A 158 -25.59 7.63 4.09
CA GLN A 158 -26.64 7.78 5.11
C GLN A 158 -26.27 8.88 6.12
N GLY A 159 -26.70 10.11 5.82
CA GLY A 159 -26.40 11.31 6.60
C GLY A 159 -25.04 11.93 6.30
N THR A 160 -23.96 11.25 6.72
CA THR A 160 -22.58 11.72 6.48
C THR A 160 -21.84 10.84 5.48
N ASN A 161 -20.97 11.47 4.69
CA ASN A 161 -20.17 10.80 3.67
C ASN A 161 -18.65 11.00 3.90
N PRO A 162 -18.07 10.38 4.95
CA PRO A 162 -16.63 10.44 5.16
C PRO A 162 -15.88 9.73 4.02
N ALA A 163 -14.77 10.33 3.58
CA ALA A 163 -13.88 9.70 2.62
C ALA A 163 -13.19 8.45 3.22
N PRO A 164 -12.83 7.45 2.39
CA PRO A 164 -12.01 6.34 2.85
C PRO A 164 -10.62 6.82 3.32
N GLN A 165 -10.13 6.23 4.40
CA GLN A 165 -8.88 6.65 5.07
C GLN A 165 -7.67 5.79 4.70
N ALA A 166 -7.88 4.70 3.97
CA ALA A 166 -6.84 3.79 3.53
C ALA A 166 -7.21 3.17 2.19
N PHE A 167 -6.21 3.01 1.33
CA PHE A 167 -6.33 2.36 0.04
C PHE A 167 -5.19 1.36 -0.13
N THR A 168 -5.45 0.27 -0.83
CA THR A 168 -4.42 -0.67 -1.27
C THR A 168 -4.51 -0.90 -2.77
N LEU A 169 -3.36 -1.03 -3.43
CA LEU A 169 -3.24 -1.44 -4.82
C LEU A 169 -2.53 -2.79 -4.86
N ASN A 170 -3.21 -3.84 -5.32
CA ASN A 170 -2.71 -5.22 -5.30
C ASN A 170 -2.24 -5.67 -3.90
N GLY A 171 -2.92 -5.21 -2.85
CA GLY A 171 -2.59 -5.48 -1.45
C GLY A 171 -1.51 -4.58 -0.83
N SER A 172 -0.85 -3.74 -1.62
CA SER A 172 0.14 -2.76 -1.12
C SER A 172 -0.53 -1.46 -0.73
N ALA A 173 -0.26 -0.93 0.46
CA ALA A 173 -0.83 0.34 0.91
C ALA A 173 -0.42 1.50 -0.01
N CYS A 174 -1.39 2.37 -0.30
CA CYS A 174 -1.18 3.62 -1.03
C CYS A 174 -1.17 4.83 -0.09
N THR A 175 -0.45 5.88 -0.49
CA THR A 175 -0.58 7.21 0.10
C THR A 175 -1.84 7.91 -0.42
N ILE A 176 -2.42 8.83 0.38
CA ILE A 176 -3.57 9.63 -0.02
C ILE A 176 -3.09 11.04 -0.37
N GLY A 177 -3.60 11.61 -1.48
CA GLY A 177 -3.47 13.04 -1.78
C GLY A 177 -3.70 13.41 -3.22
#